data_AF-A0A7X7XVJ5-F1
#
_entry.id   AF-A0A7X7XVJ5-F1
#
_cell.length_a   1.000
_cell.length_b   1.000
_cell.length_c   1.000
_cell.angle_alpha   90.00
_cell.angle_beta   90.00
_cell.angle_gamma   90.00
#
_symmetry.space_group_name_H-M   'P 1'
#
loop_
_entity.id
_entity.type
_entity.pdbx_description
1 polymer ?
#
loop_
_entity_poly.entity_id
_entity_poly.type
_entity_poly.pdbx_seq_one_letter_code
_entity_poly.pdbx_strand_id
1 'polypeptide(L)'
;MSYVKTTGIVIKEVHTGEADKIVTIFTTNMGKITGSAKGARRPRSRLIAGTQLLCYSNFVLFKGKEMYSINSCDVIEPFYDIRNSIEKLTCAAHMTDIINDIAQENQPSIDVLKLFLNSLYMISNSKRPILQVITVFEIKLLSILGYAPWVNGCINCGNNEIDNMSFSFIKCGFICKNCIAIDKSAIKLSEGAVKAIYYIVYSNMKNIFNFEVSHEVLNEIRRVSKTYLRKQLEKDYRKMNFLKYL
;
A
#
# COMPACT_ATOMS: atom_id res chain seq x y z
N MET A 1 18.60 -11.58 27.64
CA MET A 1 17.87 -10.94 26.52
C MET A 1 17.16 -12.02 25.74
N SER A 2 15.84 -11.98 25.64
CA SER A 2 15.08 -12.97 24.86
C SER A 2 15.29 -12.72 23.37
N TYR A 3 15.59 -13.79 22.66
CA TYR A 3 15.70 -13.80 21.21
C TYR A 3 14.30 -13.89 20.59
N VAL A 4 14.03 -13.10 19.55
CA VAL A 4 12.74 -13.04 18.85
C VAL A 4 12.96 -13.30 17.36
N LYS A 5 12.14 -14.18 16.77
CA LYS A 5 12.08 -14.36 15.32
C LYS A 5 10.84 -13.68 14.77
N THR A 6 10.99 -13.01 13.64
CA THR A 6 9.86 -12.44 12.90
C THR A 6 10.19 -12.38 11.42
N THR A 7 9.17 -12.34 10.59
CA THR A 7 9.31 -12.10 9.15
C THR A 7 8.68 -10.74 8.84
N GLY A 8 9.35 -9.93 8.02
CA GLY A 8 8.87 -8.59 7.71
C GLY A 8 9.59 -7.96 6.53
N ILE A 9 9.06 -6.83 6.07
CA ILE A 9 9.62 -6.03 4.98
C ILE A 9 10.22 -4.75 5.52
N VAL A 10 11.42 -4.40 5.08
CA VAL A 10 12.05 -3.12 5.43
C VAL A 10 11.33 -1.99 4.69
N ILE A 11 10.71 -1.07 5.42
CA ILE A 11 9.96 0.08 4.87
C ILE A 11 10.69 1.41 5.03
N LYS A 12 11.77 1.44 5.82
CA LYS A 12 12.64 2.61 5.97
C LYS A 12 14.04 2.16 6.34
N GLU A 13 15.05 2.82 5.81
CA GLU A 13 16.43 2.68 6.25
C GLU A 13 17.07 4.06 6.46
N VAL A 14 17.87 4.18 7.51
CA VAL A 14 18.65 5.38 7.85
C VAL A 14 20.07 4.94 8.11
N HIS A 15 21.03 5.53 7.40
CA HIS A 15 22.45 5.28 7.63
C HIS A 15 22.89 5.94 8.93
N THR A 16 23.62 5.20 9.76
CA THR A 16 24.14 5.68 11.04
C THR A 16 25.58 5.23 11.23
N GLY A 17 26.41 6.09 11.82
CA GLY A 17 27.84 5.81 11.95
C GLY A 17 28.49 5.53 10.59
N GLU A 18 29.62 4.82 10.61
CA GLU A 18 30.37 4.51 9.39
C GLU A 18 29.71 3.39 8.56
N ALA A 19 29.27 2.32 9.23
CA ALA A 19 28.84 1.10 8.56
C ALA A 19 27.48 0.54 9.04
N ASP A 20 26.76 1.26 9.88
CA ASP A 20 25.53 0.76 10.50
C ASP A 20 24.28 1.31 9.81
N LYS A 21 23.14 0.66 10.05
CA LYS A 21 21.81 1.17 9.66
C LYS A 21 20.83 1.05 10.82
N ILE A 22 19.91 2.00 10.89
CA ILE A 22 18.64 1.82 11.59
C ILE A 22 17.59 1.54 10.52
N VAL A 23 16.85 0.45 10.68
CA VAL A 23 15.77 0.07 9.75
C VAL A 23 14.43 0.02 10.46
N THR A 24 13.38 0.41 9.76
CA THR A 24 11.99 0.18 10.18
C THR A 24 11.45 -1.00 9.38
N ILE A 25 10.92 -1.99 10.08
CA ILE A 25 10.45 -3.25 9.51
C ILE A 25 8.95 -3.36 9.79
N PHE A 26 8.15 -3.58 8.76
CA PHE A 26 6.74 -3.95 8.93
C PHE A 26 6.63 -5.48 8.96
N THR A 27 6.22 -6.00 10.10
CA THR A 27 6.32 -7.43 10.43
C THR A 27 4.97 -8.12 10.42
N THR A 28 5.02 -9.44 10.28
CA THR A 28 3.85 -10.33 10.31
C THR A 28 3.15 -10.38 11.67
N ASN A 29 3.90 -10.25 12.78
CA ASN A 29 3.39 -10.55 14.13
C ASN A 29 3.70 -9.49 15.20
N MET A 30 4.47 -8.44 14.89
CA MET A 30 4.86 -7.40 15.87
C MET A 30 4.44 -5.99 15.43
N GLY A 31 3.75 -5.86 14.28
CA GLY A 31 3.45 -4.58 13.66
C GLY A 31 4.71 -3.92 13.09
N LYS A 32 4.78 -2.59 13.18
CA LYS A 32 5.97 -1.82 12.80
C LYS A 32 7.01 -1.89 13.94
N ILE A 33 8.26 -2.19 13.62
CA ILE A 33 9.35 -2.18 14.61
C ILE A 33 10.56 -1.43 14.06
N THR A 34 11.39 -0.92 14.97
CA THR A 34 12.70 -0.34 14.63
C THR A 34 13.83 -1.28 15.06
N GLY A 35 14.80 -1.49 14.19
CA GLY A 35 15.94 -2.39 14.41
C GLY A 35 17.27 -1.74 14.06
N SER A 36 18.26 -1.90 14.94
CA SER A 36 19.66 -1.55 14.68
C SER A 36 20.39 -2.70 13.98
N ALA A 37 20.98 -2.40 12.83
CA ALA A 37 21.73 -3.33 12.00
C ALA A 37 23.22 -2.91 11.98
N LYS A 38 23.99 -3.41 12.95
CA LYS A 38 25.41 -3.05 13.08
C LYS A 38 26.25 -3.68 11.98
N GLY A 39 27.12 -2.88 11.37
CA GLY A 39 27.98 -3.28 10.26
C GLY A 39 27.23 -3.65 8.98
N ALA A 40 25.94 -3.32 8.85
CA ALA A 40 25.11 -3.73 7.71
C ALA A 40 25.61 -3.19 6.36
N ARG A 41 26.39 -2.11 6.33
CA ARG A 41 26.95 -1.53 5.10
C ARG A 41 28.34 -2.07 4.74
N ARG A 42 28.94 -2.95 5.57
CA ARG A 42 30.23 -3.57 5.22
C ARG A 42 30.03 -4.55 4.05
N PRO A 43 30.93 -4.59 3.05
CA PRO A 43 30.75 -5.43 1.86
C PRO A 43 30.51 -6.92 2.12
N ARG A 44 31.05 -7.47 3.22
CA ARG A 44 30.89 -8.89 3.61
C ARG A 44 29.88 -9.10 4.75
N SER A 45 29.06 -8.10 5.06
CA SER A 45 28.08 -8.21 6.13
C SER A 45 26.94 -9.15 5.74
N ARG A 46 26.59 -10.06 6.66
CA ARG A 46 25.41 -10.93 6.49
C ARG A 46 24.09 -10.15 6.53
N LEU A 47 24.11 -8.91 7.04
CA LEU A 47 22.93 -8.06 7.14
C LEU A 47 22.70 -7.20 5.89
N ILE A 48 23.66 -7.12 4.96
CA ILE A 48 23.65 -6.12 3.88
C ILE A 48 22.41 -6.23 2.98
N ALA A 49 22.04 -7.45 2.59
CA ALA A 49 20.94 -7.72 1.67
C ALA A 49 19.57 -7.68 2.36
N GLY A 50 19.43 -8.36 3.50
CA GLY A 50 18.14 -8.45 4.20
C GLY A 50 17.68 -7.15 4.87
N THR A 51 18.57 -6.17 5.02
CA THR A 51 18.24 -4.86 5.61
C THR A 51 18.05 -3.75 4.57
N GLN A 52 18.05 -4.06 3.27
CA GLN A 52 17.78 -3.06 2.24
C GLN A 52 16.29 -2.70 2.19
N LEU A 53 15.96 -1.47 1.80
CA LEU A 53 14.58 -1.04 1.57
C LEU A 53 13.80 -2.04 0.68
N LEU A 54 12.53 -2.29 0.99
CA LEU A 54 11.65 -3.27 0.34
C LEU A 54 12.07 -4.75 0.48
N CYS A 55 13.21 -5.07 1.09
CA CYS A 55 13.59 -6.46 1.25
C CYS A 55 12.70 -7.15 2.28
N TYR A 56 11.98 -8.20 1.85
CA TYR A 56 11.21 -9.08 2.71
C TYR A 56 12.10 -10.22 3.19
N SER A 57 12.28 -10.34 4.51
CA SER A 57 13.26 -11.24 5.11
C SER A 57 12.74 -11.86 6.41
N ASN A 58 13.30 -13.02 6.75
CA ASN A 58 13.26 -13.53 8.11
C ASN A 58 14.31 -12.79 8.95
N PHE A 59 13.93 -12.35 10.14
CA PHE A 59 14.77 -11.61 11.06
C PHE A 59 14.89 -12.32 12.39
N VAL A 60 16.08 -12.13 12.95
CA VAL A 60 16.53 -12.67 14.20
C VAL A 60 16.96 -11.50 15.07
N LEU A 61 16.21 -11.25 16.14
CA LEU A 61 16.24 -10.00 16.88
C LEU A 61 16.52 -10.23 18.37
N PHE A 62 17.27 -9.31 18.97
CA PHE A 62 17.33 -9.15 20.42
C PHE A 62 16.54 -7.90 20.82
N LYS A 63 15.65 -8.04 21.81
CA LYS A 63 14.88 -6.90 22.34
C LYS A 63 15.81 -5.97 23.15
N GLY A 64 15.94 -4.73 22.71
CA GLY A 64 16.57 -3.64 23.46
C GLY A 64 15.55 -2.79 24.21
N LYS A 65 16.00 -1.65 24.76
CA LYS A 65 15.12 -0.69 25.46
C LYS A 65 14.23 0.09 24.49
N GLU A 66 14.82 0.66 23.44
CA GLU A 66 14.11 1.53 22.48
C GLU A 66 13.93 0.87 21.11
N MET A 67 14.87 0.01 20.71
CA MET A 67 14.84 -0.68 19.42
C MET A 67 15.41 -2.09 19.54
N TYR A 68 15.10 -2.91 18.55
CA TYR A 68 15.68 -4.25 18.43
C TYR A 68 17.12 -4.17 17.93
N SER A 69 17.93 -5.16 18.28
CA SER A 69 19.21 -5.40 17.60
C SER A 69 19.05 -6.56 16.64
N ILE A 70 19.36 -6.32 15.36
CA ILE A 70 19.27 -7.33 14.31
C ILE A 70 20.56 -8.16 14.35
N ASN A 71 20.43 -9.42 14.73
CA ASN A 71 21.56 -10.34 14.84
C ASN A 71 21.79 -11.13 13.54
N SER A 72 20.72 -11.53 12.85
CA SER A 72 20.82 -12.09 11.50
C SER A 72 19.54 -11.84 10.70
N CYS A 73 19.63 -12.01 9.39
CA CYS A 73 18.48 -12.00 8.49
C CYS A 73 18.72 -12.96 7.32
N ASP A 74 17.64 -13.61 6.87
CA ASP A 74 17.64 -14.46 5.69
C ASP A 74 16.63 -13.89 4.70
N VAL A 75 17.10 -13.53 3.50
CA VAL A 75 16.28 -12.89 2.46
C VAL A 75 15.25 -13.89 1.92
N ILE A 76 14.00 -13.45 1.80
CA ILE A 76 12.91 -14.19 1.15
C ILE A 76 12.65 -13.60 -0.23
N GLU A 77 12.38 -12.29 -0.30
CA GLU A 77 12.07 -11.59 -1.54
C GLU A 77 12.67 -10.17 -1.50
N PRO A 78 13.73 -9.90 -2.28
CA PRO A 78 14.40 -8.60 -2.31
C PRO A 78 13.72 -7.56 -3.22
N PHE A 79 12.77 -7.97 -4.07
CA PHE A 79 12.11 -7.14 -5.10
C PHE A 79 13.10 -6.36 -5.97
N TYR A 80 14.17 -7.01 -6.44
CA TYR A 80 15.26 -6.36 -7.18
C TYR A 80 14.78 -5.57 -8.39
N ASP A 81 13.81 -6.09 -9.17
CA ASP A 81 13.34 -5.44 -10.39
C ASP A 81 12.62 -4.11 -10.16
N ILE A 82 12.11 -3.86 -8.95
CA ILE A 82 11.53 -2.56 -8.60
C ILE A 82 12.61 -1.47 -8.64
N ARG A 83 13.84 -1.79 -8.25
CA ARG A 83 14.97 -0.85 -8.23
C ARG A 83 15.49 -0.51 -9.63
N ASN A 84 15.21 -1.35 -10.61
CA ASN A 84 15.68 -1.20 -11.99
C ASN A 84 14.78 -0.27 -12.83
N SER A 85 13.67 0.22 -12.29
CA SER A 85 12.76 1.15 -12.96
C SER A 85 12.38 2.29 -12.02
N ILE A 86 12.66 3.53 -12.44
CA ILE A 86 12.30 4.73 -11.68
C ILE A 86 10.79 4.81 -11.45
N GLU A 87 9.98 4.36 -12.41
CA GLU A 87 8.53 4.30 -12.30
C GLU A 87 8.11 3.32 -11.20
N LYS A 88 8.61 2.07 -11.26
CA LYS A 88 8.32 1.04 -10.25
C LYS A 88 8.76 1.51 -8.86
N LEU A 89 9.96 2.08 -8.76
CA LEU A 89 10.52 2.58 -7.51
C LEU A 89 9.68 3.71 -6.92
N THR A 90 9.22 4.66 -7.74
CA THR A 90 8.36 5.77 -7.31
C THR A 90 7.03 5.25 -6.74
N CYS A 91 6.45 4.24 -7.40
CA CYS A 91 5.20 3.62 -6.98
C CYS A 91 5.36 2.81 -5.69
N ALA A 92 6.43 2.02 -5.58
CA ALA A 92 6.75 1.31 -4.35
C ALA A 92 7.02 2.27 -3.19
N ALA A 93 7.73 3.38 -3.44
CA ALA A 93 8.02 4.40 -2.45
C ALA A 93 6.74 5.12 -1.98
N HIS A 94 5.79 5.37 -2.88
CA HIS A 94 4.46 5.91 -2.54
C HIS A 94 3.69 4.99 -1.61
N MET A 95 3.59 3.70 -1.94
CA MET A 95 2.93 2.71 -1.08
C MET A 95 3.66 2.58 0.27
N THR A 96 4.99 2.62 0.25
CA THR A 96 5.81 2.53 1.47
C THR A 96 5.57 3.69 2.42
N ASP A 97 5.40 4.93 1.91
CA ASP A 97 5.08 6.09 2.75
C ASP A 97 3.74 5.89 3.47
N ILE A 98 2.72 5.43 2.73
CA ILE A 98 1.40 5.15 3.29
C ILE A 98 1.51 4.08 4.39
N ILE A 99 2.18 2.95 4.11
CA ILE A 99 2.40 1.89 5.10
C ILE A 99 3.14 2.42 6.33
N ASN A 100 4.18 3.22 6.13
CA ASN A 100 4.97 3.76 7.23
C ASN A 100 4.18 4.70 8.14
N ASP A 101 3.21 5.43 7.60
CA ASP A 101 2.33 6.30 8.38
C ASP A 101 1.26 5.52 9.16
N ILE A 102 0.63 4.51 8.54
CA ILE A 102 -0.49 3.78 9.17
C ILE A 102 -0.05 2.65 10.11
N ALA A 103 1.10 2.01 9.85
CA ALA A 103 1.52 0.86 10.64
C ALA A 103 2.00 1.31 12.02
N GLN A 104 1.58 0.63 13.08
CA GLN A 104 1.92 0.98 14.46
C GLN A 104 2.72 -0.15 15.14
N GLU A 105 3.47 0.21 16.17
CA GLU A 105 4.20 -0.77 16.98
C GLU A 105 3.22 -1.62 17.79
N ASN A 106 3.52 -2.92 17.93
CA ASN A 106 2.68 -3.89 18.66
C ASN A 106 1.25 -4.02 18.11
N GLN A 107 0.99 -3.56 16.89
CA GLN A 107 -0.28 -3.74 16.18
C GLN A 107 -0.03 -4.47 14.85
N PRO A 108 -0.05 -5.82 14.87
CA PRO A 108 0.09 -6.60 13.65
C PRO A 108 -1.10 -6.36 12.73
N SER A 109 -0.83 -6.08 11.45
CA SER A 109 -1.86 -5.98 10.42
C SER A 109 -1.48 -6.85 9.24
N ILE A 110 -1.76 -8.14 9.37
CA ILE A 110 -1.33 -9.16 8.41
C ILE A 110 -1.94 -8.95 7.02
N ASP A 111 -3.19 -8.47 6.95
CA ASP A 111 -3.86 -8.25 5.67
C ASP A 111 -3.31 -7.02 4.94
N VAL A 112 -2.93 -5.97 5.68
CA VAL A 112 -2.21 -4.82 5.11
C VAL A 112 -0.84 -5.26 4.59
N LEU A 113 -0.10 -6.09 5.35
CA LEU A 113 1.19 -6.61 4.91
C LEU A 113 1.05 -7.49 3.66
N LYS A 114 0.07 -8.40 3.62
CA LYS A 114 -0.23 -9.23 2.44
C LYS A 114 -0.59 -8.38 1.23
N LEU A 115 -1.46 -7.39 1.39
CA LEU A 115 -1.82 -6.47 0.31
C LEU A 115 -0.58 -5.74 -0.21
N PHE A 116 0.27 -5.23 0.68
CA PHE A 116 1.50 -4.52 0.30
C PHE A 116 2.48 -5.42 -0.46
N LEU A 117 2.76 -6.62 0.05
CA LEU A 117 3.65 -7.59 -0.61
C LEU A 117 3.10 -8.05 -1.97
N ASN A 118 1.80 -8.32 -2.06
CA ASN A 118 1.16 -8.69 -3.32
C ASN A 118 1.23 -7.55 -4.34
N SER A 119 1.01 -6.30 -3.91
CA SER A 119 1.15 -5.13 -4.78
C SER A 119 2.58 -4.95 -5.28
N LEU A 120 3.59 -5.09 -4.40
CA LEU A 120 4.99 -5.05 -4.82
C LEU A 120 5.32 -6.16 -5.81
N TYR A 121 4.82 -7.38 -5.57
CA TYR A 121 4.97 -8.50 -6.50
C TYR A 121 4.37 -8.20 -7.86
N MET A 122 3.15 -7.62 -7.90
CA MET A 122 2.51 -7.24 -9.15
C MET A 122 3.26 -6.14 -9.90
N ILE A 123 3.82 -5.14 -9.19
CA ILE A 123 4.68 -4.11 -9.79
C ILE A 123 5.97 -4.73 -10.35
N SER A 124 6.54 -5.71 -9.64
CA SER A 124 7.79 -6.35 -10.05
C SER A 124 7.59 -7.24 -11.28
N ASN A 125 6.61 -8.14 -11.23
CA ASN A 125 6.56 -9.33 -12.08
C ASN A 125 5.40 -9.36 -13.10
N SER A 126 4.40 -8.48 -12.96
CA SER A 126 3.23 -8.53 -13.85
C SER A 126 3.33 -7.55 -15.02
N LYS A 127 2.54 -7.82 -16.07
CA LYS A 127 2.32 -6.89 -17.19
C LYS A 127 1.17 -5.91 -16.94
N ARG A 128 0.58 -5.91 -15.72
CA ARG A 128 -0.51 -4.99 -15.40
C ARG A 128 0.03 -3.54 -15.39
N PRO A 129 -0.75 -2.55 -15.85
CA PRO A 129 -0.37 -1.15 -15.70
C PRO A 129 -0.07 -0.83 -14.23
N ILE A 130 1.11 -0.26 -13.97
CA ILE A 130 1.57 0.04 -12.59
C ILE A 130 0.55 0.94 -11.86
N LEU A 131 -0.05 1.89 -12.57
CA LEU A 131 -1.10 2.77 -12.04
C LEU A 131 -2.37 2.02 -11.63
N GLN A 132 -2.71 0.92 -12.29
CA GLN A 132 -3.81 0.06 -11.88
C GLN A 132 -3.47 -0.62 -10.56
N VAL A 133 -2.25 -1.15 -10.40
CA VAL A 133 -1.82 -1.82 -9.16
C VAL A 133 -1.89 -0.87 -7.97
N ILE A 134 -1.43 0.37 -8.12
CA ILE A 134 -1.51 1.39 -7.06
C ILE A 134 -2.94 1.74 -6.73
N THR A 135 -3.79 1.93 -7.75
CA THR A 135 -5.20 2.29 -7.54
C THR A 135 -5.94 1.19 -6.77
N VAL A 136 -5.67 -0.06 -7.11
CA VAL A 136 -6.19 -1.23 -6.38
C VAL A 136 -5.67 -1.26 -4.95
N PHE A 137 -4.37 -1.06 -4.75
CA PHE A 137 -3.75 -1.00 -3.42
C PHE A 137 -4.41 0.06 -2.54
N GLU A 138 -4.56 1.29 -3.02
CA GLU A 138 -5.11 2.42 -2.26
C GLU A 138 -6.57 2.17 -1.83
N ILE A 139 -7.45 1.80 -2.76
CA ILE A 139 -8.87 1.54 -2.45
C ILE A 139 -9.00 0.34 -1.51
N LYS A 140 -8.25 -0.74 -1.75
CA LYS A 140 -8.33 -1.93 -0.91
C LYS A 140 -7.76 -1.68 0.47
N LEU A 141 -6.67 -0.92 0.57
CA LEU A 141 -6.06 -0.55 1.83
C LEU A 141 -7.06 0.19 2.72
N LEU A 142 -7.74 1.20 2.17
CA LEU A 142 -8.80 1.92 2.89
C LEU A 142 -9.90 0.98 3.36
N SER A 143 -10.27 0.00 2.53
CA SER A 143 -11.26 -1.02 2.91
C SER A 143 -10.80 -1.86 4.11
N ILE A 144 -9.52 -2.29 4.13
CA ILE A 144 -8.93 -3.04 5.26
C ILE A 144 -8.85 -2.18 6.52
N LEU A 145 -8.59 -0.88 6.37
CA LEU A 145 -8.52 0.08 7.49
C LEU A 145 -9.90 0.49 8.05
N GLY A 146 -11.00 -0.05 7.52
CA GLY A 146 -12.36 0.28 7.96
C GLY A 146 -12.96 1.52 7.29
N TYR A 147 -12.28 2.10 6.30
CA TYR A 147 -12.76 3.20 5.46
C TYR A 147 -13.25 2.69 4.10
N ALA A 148 -13.88 1.52 4.05
CA ALA A 148 -14.42 0.98 2.81
C ALA A 148 -15.51 1.94 2.27
N PRO A 149 -15.43 2.38 1.00
CA PRO A 149 -16.50 3.19 0.43
C PRO A 149 -17.74 2.32 0.22
N TRP A 150 -18.92 2.91 0.40
CA TRP A 150 -20.19 2.22 0.09
C TRP A 150 -20.39 2.15 -1.42
N VAL A 151 -20.27 0.95 -1.98
CA VAL A 151 -20.33 0.76 -3.44
C VAL A 151 -21.34 -0.29 -3.90
N ASN A 152 -22.10 -0.87 -2.96
CA ASN A 152 -23.20 -1.80 -3.26
C ASN A 152 -24.54 -1.07 -3.41
N GLY A 153 -24.59 -0.10 -4.32
CA GLY A 153 -25.76 0.74 -4.55
C GLY A 153 -25.61 2.16 -4.00
N CYS A 154 -26.71 2.92 -4.01
CA CYS A 154 -26.75 4.31 -3.58
C CYS A 154 -26.72 4.43 -2.04
N ILE A 155 -25.69 5.07 -1.50
CA ILE A 155 -25.54 5.38 -0.06
C ILE A 155 -26.73 6.17 0.51
N ASN A 156 -27.41 6.96 -0.32
CA ASN A 156 -28.44 7.87 0.17
C ASN A 156 -29.84 7.25 0.23
N CYS A 157 -30.30 6.65 -0.87
CA CYS A 157 -31.67 6.09 -0.94
C CYS A 157 -31.72 4.56 -0.75
N GLY A 158 -30.57 3.88 -0.72
CA GLY A 158 -30.52 2.43 -0.59
C GLY A 158 -30.89 1.65 -1.84
N ASN A 159 -31.01 2.29 -3.02
CA ASN A 159 -31.18 1.55 -4.28
C ASN A 159 -29.94 0.66 -4.52
N ASN A 160 -30.16 -0.63 -4.73
CA ASN A 160 -29.10 -1.63 -4.90
C ASN A 160 -28.59 -1.76 -6.33
N GLU A 161 -29.26 -1.16 -7.32
CA GLU A 161 -28.73 -1.03 -8.67
C GLU A 161 -27.44 -0.21 -8.63
N ILE A 162 -26.44 -0.56 -9.45
CA ILE A 162 -25.17 0.17 -9.54
C ILE A 162 -25.00 0.91 -10.87
N ASP A 163 -26.03 0.93 -11.72
CA ASP A 163 -25.97 1.65 -13.00
C ASP A 163 -26.07 3.17 -12.79
N ASN A 164 -25.39 3.93 -13.66
CA ASN A 164 -25.45 5.40 -13.66
C ASN A 164 -25.13 6.05 -12.31
N MET A 165 -24.02 5.63 -11.69
CA MET A 165 -23.56 6.13 -10.40
C MET A 165 -22.55 7.27 -10.51
N SER A 166 -22.55 8.13 -9.49
CA SER A 166 -21.49 9.09 -9.20
C SER A 166 -20.81 8.72 -7.88
N PHE A 167 -19.57 9.11 -7.67
CA PHE A 167 -18.89 8.95 -6.39
C PHE A 167 -18.99 10.24 -5.57
N SER A 168 -19.62 10.16 -4.40
CA SER A 168 -19.67 11.24 -3.42
C SER A 168 -18.55 11.05 -2.39
N PHE A 169 -17.64 12.02 -2.31
CA PHE A 169 -16.61 12.04 -1.28
C PHE A 169 -17.16 12.45 0.09
N ILE A 170 -18.28 13.17 0.13
CA ILE A 170 -18.93 13.59 1.38
C ILE A 170 -19.65 12.41 2.01
N LYS A 171 -20.37 11.63 1.20
CA LYS A 171 -21.10 10.44 1.65
C LYS A 171 -20.26 9.17 1.63
N CYS A 172 -19.01 9.24 1.17
CA CYS A 172 -18.07 8.12 1.11
C CYS A 172 -18.58 6.91 0.31
N GLY A 173 -19.19 7.15 -0.86
CA GLY A 173 -19.75 6.06 -1.65
C GLY A 173 -20.48 6.48 -2.91
N PHE A 174 -21.12 5.52 -3.55
CA PHE A 174 -21.94 5.75 -4.75
C PHE A 174 -23.23 6.48 -4.43
N ILE A 175 -23.60 7.41 -5.31
CA ILE A 175 -24.85 8.14 -5.29
C ILE A 175 -25.49 8.06 -6.68
N CYS A 176 -26.77 7.69 -6.74
CA CYS A 176 -27.49 7.54 -8.00
C CYS A 176 -27.90 8.90 -8.58
N LYS A 177 -28.29 8.89 -9.87
CA LYS A 177 -28.78 10.09 -10.58
C LYS A 177 -29.92 10.83 -9.85
N ASN A 178 -30.79 10.09 -9.15
CA ASN A 178 -31.94 10.68 -8.43
C ASN A 178 -31.51 11.38 -7.13
N CYS A 179 -30.36 11.00 -6.56
CA CYS A 179 -29.86 11.56 -5.31
C CYS A 179 -28.70 12.56 -5.52
N ILE A 180 -28.27 12.78 -6.75
CA ILE A 180 -27.10 13.64 -7.06
C ILE A 180 -27.23 15.07 -6.52
N ALA A 181 -28.45 15.58 -6.37
CA ALA A 181 -28.69 16.92 -5.82
C ALA A 181 -28.18 17.10 -4.38
N ILE A 182 -28.00 16.01 -3.64
CA ILE A 182 -27.51 15.99 -2.25
C ILE A 182 -26.00 16.25 -2.18
N ASP A 183 -25.26 15.88 -3.22
CA ASP A 183 -23.85 16.21 -3.36
C ASP A 183 -23.55 16.62 -4.82
N LYS A 184 -23.71 17.91 -5.08
CA LYS A 184 -23.39 18.50 -6.39
C LYS A 184 -21.91 18.41 -6.77
N SER A 185 -21.03 18.06 -5.82
CA SER A 185 -19.60 17.86 -6.06
C SER A 185 -19.23 16.40 -6.39
N ALA A 186 -20.21 15.50 -6.36
CA ALA A 186 -20.01 14.10 -6.71
C ALA A 186 -19.55 13.95 -8.18
N ILE A 187 -18.60 13.05 -8.40
CA ILE A 187 -18.02 12.83 -9.73
C ILE A 187 -18.80 11.73 -10.43
N LYS A 188 -19.37 12.04 -11.61
CA LYS A 188 -20.01 11.02 -12.47
C LYS A 188 -18.97 10.00 -12.93
N LEU A 189 -19.33 8.72 -12.83
CA LEU A 189 -18.49 7.61 -13.27
C LEU A 189 -19.07 6.94 -14.51
N SER A 190 -18.19 6.40 -15.35
CA SER A 190 -18.56 5.41 -16.37
C SER A 190 -18.95 4.09 -15.71
N GLU A 191 -19.72 3.26 -16.43
CA GLU A 191 -20.12 1.93 -15.97
C GLU A 191 -18.89 1.05 -15.64
N GLY A 192 -17.85 1.15 -16.46
CA GLY A 192 -16.57 0.46 -16.22
C GLY A 192 -15.92 0.88 -14.91
N ALA A 193 -15.91 2.18 -14.59
CA ALA A 193 -15.34 2.69 -13.34
C ALA A 193 -16.15 2.25 -12.12
N VAL A 194 -17.48 2.27 -12.20
CA VAL A 194 -18.36 1.74 -11.14
C VAL A 194 -18.03 0.26 -10.87
N LYS A 195 -18.04 -0.58 -11.92
CA LYS A 195 -17.78 -2.02 -11.80
C LYS A 195 -16.37 -2.29 -11.26
N ALA A 196 -15.37 -1.53 -11.70
CA ALA A 196 -13.99 -1.67 -11.21
C ALA A 196 -13.87 -1.33 -9.72
N ILE A 197 -14.45 -0.21 -9.25
CA ILE A 197 -14.41 0.15 -7.83
C ILE A 197 -15.16 -0.90 -6.99
N TYR A 198 -16.35 -1.31 -7.43
CA TYR A 198 -17.12 -2.38 -6.80
C TYR A 198 -16.27 -3.67 -6.66
N TYR A 199 -15.64 -4.08 -7.76
CA TYR A 199 -14.78 -5.26 -7.81
C TYR A 199 -13.62 -5.15 -6.82
N ILE A 200 -12.92 -4.02 -6.76
CA ILE A 200 -11.77 -3.83 -5.85
C ILE A 200 -12.21 -3.95 -4.38
N VAL A 201 -13.33 -3.32 -4.02
CA VAL A 201 -13.85 -3.33 -2.64
C VAL A 201 -14.27 -4.74 -2.21
N TYR A 202 -15.03 -5.46 -3.06
CA TYR A 202 -15.62 -6.75 -2.68
C TYR A 202 -14.80 -7.99 -3.05
N SER A 203 -13.81 -7.89 -3.94
CA SER A 203 -12.96 -9.03 -4.30
C SER A 203 -12.06 -9.45 -3.14
N ASN A 204 -11.82 -10.76 -3.03
CA ASN A 204 -10.81 -11.27 -2.11
C ASN A 204 -9.38 -10.92 -2.60
N MET A 205 -8.40 -10.99 -1.70
CA MET A 205 -7.00 -10.65 -2.01
C MET A 205 -6.37 -11.49 -3.13
N LYS A 206 -6.85 -12.72 -3.38
CA LYS A 206 -6.28 -13.59 -4.43
C LYS A 206 -6.64 -13.10 -5.83
N ASN A 207 -7.83 -12.53 -5.98
CA ASN A 207 -8.37 -12.15 -7.28
C ASN A 207 -8.32 -10.65 -7.54
N ILE A 208 -7.89 -9.83 -6.58
CA ILE A 208 -8.08 -8.37 -6.65
C ILE A 208 -7.40 -7.67 -7.85
N PHE A 209 -6.43 -8.32 -8.50
CA PHE A 209 -5.78 -7.81 -9.74
C PHE A 209 -6.25 -8.52 -11.02
N ASN A 210 -7.27 -9.39 -10.94
CA ASN A 210 -7.76 -10.22 -12.05
C ASN A 210 -8.85 -9.51 -12.85
N PHE A 211 -8.56 -8.30 -13.29
CA PHE A 211 -9.44 -7.54 -14.18
C PHE A 211 -8.64 -6.57 -15.04
N GLU A 212 -9.26 -6.16 -16.14
CA GLU A 212 -8.71 -5.19 -17.09
C GLU A 212 -9.66 -4.01 -17.22
N VAL A 213 -9.07 -2.84 -17.46
CA VAL A 213 -9.79 -1.59 -17.65
C VAL A 213 -9.13 -0.81 -18.77
N SER A 214 -9.93 -0.03 -19.50
CA SER A 214 -9.38 0.93 -20.46
C SER A 214 -8.62 2.05 -19.75
N HIS A 215 -7.84 2.82 -20.51
CA HIS A 215 -7.11 3.96 -19.95
C HIS A 215 -8.04 5.03 -19.37
N GLU A 216 -9.19 5.26 -19.99
CA GLU A 216 -10.22 6.20 -19.54
C GLU A 216 -10.78 5.76 -18.18
N VAL A 217 -11.20 4.50 -18.08
CA VAL A 217 -11.72 3.92 -16.83
C VAL A 217 -10.66 3.98 -15.74
N LEU A 218 -9.40 3.64 -16.04
CA LEU A 218 -8.30 3.71 -15.09
C LEU A 218 -8.09 5.14 -14.55
N ASN A 219 -8.18 6.16 -15.41
CA ASN A 219 -8.05 7.55 -15.00
C ASN A 219 -9.19 8.00 -14.07
N GLU A 220 -10.42 7.55 -14.32
CA GLU A 220 -11.57 7.81 -13.44
C GLU A 220 -11.36 7.21 -12.05
N ILE A 221 -11.07 5.91 -11.97
CA ILE A 221 -10.91 5.22 -10.68
C ILE A 221 -9.69 5.74 -9.91
N ARG A 222 -8.62 6.12 -10.61
CA ARG A 222 -7.43 6.73 -9.99
C ARG A 222 -7.73 8.10 -9.39
N ARG A 223 -8.57 8.91 -10.04
CA ARG A 223 -9.01 10.21 -9.50
C ARG A 223 -9.82 10.01 -8.22
N VAL A 224 -10.73 9.04 -8.20
CA VAL A 224 -11.49 8.66 -6.99
C VAL A 224 -10.54 8.18 -5.90
N SER A 225 -9.69 7.19 -6.19
CA SER A 225 -8.73 6.60 -5.25
C SER A 225 -7.86 7.65 -4.57
N LYS A 226 -7.14 8.47 -5.36
CA LYS A 226 -6.24 9.50 -4.84
C LYS A 226 -6.97 10.51 -3.96
N THR A 227 -8.14 10.97 -4.40
CA THR A 227 -8.92 11.98 -3.67
C THR A 227 -9.49 11.39 -2.38
N TYR A 228 -9.97 10.15 -2.42
CA TYR A 228 -10.54 9.46 -1.28
C TYR A 228 -9.47 9.12 -0.23
N LEU A 229 -8.33 8.56 -0.64
CA LEU A 229 -7.18 8.30 0.23
C LEU A 229 -6.72 9.56 0.96
N ARG A 230 -6.53 10.66 0.24
CA ARG A 230 -6.13 11.94 0.83
C ARG A 230 -7.13 12.45 1.88
N LYS A 231 -8.43 12.26 1.64
CA LYS A 231 -9.47 12.67 2.57
C LYS A 231 -9.52 11.78 3.82
N GLN A 232 -9.46 10.47 3.65
CA GLN A 232 -9.57 9.53 4.78
C GLN A 232 -8.31 9.48 5.65
N LEU A 233 -7.13 9.65 5.05
CA LEU A 233 -5.86 9.68 5.79
C LEU A 233 -5.41 11.11 6.15
N GLU A 234 -6.21 12.12 5.78
CA GLU A 234 -5.93 13.55 6.00
C GLU A 234 -4.49 13.99 5.59
N LYS A 235 -3.90 13.30 4.62
CA LYS A 235 -2.51 13.46 4.22
C LYS A 235 -2.34 13.38 2.71
N ASP A 236 -1.48 14.25 2.19
CA ASP A 236 -1.16 14.29 0.76
C ASP A 236 0.17 13.57 0.47
N TYR A 237 0.07 12.37 -0.09
CA TYR A 237 1.21 11.57 -0.51
C TYR A 237 1.69 12.02 -1.89
N ARG A 238 2.82 12.70 -1.95
CA ARG A 238 3.28 13.44 -3.16
C ARG A 238 4.24 12.69 -4.05
N LYS A 239 4.72 11.49 -3.67
CA LYS A 239 5.73 10.76 -4.45
C LYS A 239 5.28 10.47 -5.89
N MET A 240 4.00 10.20 -6.11
CA MET A 240 3.46 10.01 -7.45
C MET A 240 3.51 11.26 -8.35
N ASN A 241 3.80 12.45 -7.82
CA ASN A 241 4.01 13.64 -8.64
C ASN A 241 5.34 13.60 -9.41
N PHE A 242 6.33 12.82 -8.96
CA PHE A 242 7.60 12.66 -9.67
C PHE A 242 7.45 12.01 -11.05
N LEU A 243 6.42 11.15 -11.23
CA LEU A 243 6.11 10.54 -12.52
C LEU A 243 5.63 11.53 -13.60
N LYS A 244 5.29 12.77 -13.22
CA LYS A 244 4.90 13.80 -14.21
C LYS A 244 6.10 14.45 -14.89
N TYR A 245 7.31 14.21 -14.39
CA TYR A 245 8.56 14.81 -14.85
C TYR A 245 9.44 13.79 -15.60
N LEU A 246 8.91 12.59 -15.85
CA LEU A 246 9.49 11.53 -16.66
C LEU A 246 8.71 11.47 -17.97
#